data_AF-A0A846GRF5-F1
#
_entry.id   AF-A0A846GRF5-F1
#
_cell.length_a   1.000
_cell.length_b   1.000
_cell.length_c   1.000
_cell.angle_alpha   90.00
_cell.angle_beta   90.00
_cell.angle_gamma   90.00
#
_symmetry.space_group_name_H-M   'P 1'
#
loop_
_entity.id
_entity.type
_entity.pdbx_description
1 polymer ?
#
loop_
_entity_poly.entity_id
_entity_poly.type
_entity_poly.pdbx_seq_one_letter_code
_entity_poly.pdbx_strand_id
1 'polypeptide(L)'
;MLFSLNLCSLLLVIGLPASFSSLVSSSVAANPLYPLDANMVNVRDYGVKGDGMTDDTAAIRLAVQDNLTKHRTLLFPTGSYLVSDSMESKNQKGVFGAFLTWQGEGTEKSMSKLQEKAKGFGNPEQPT
;
A
#
# COMPACT_ATOMS: atom_id res chain seq x y z
N MET A 1 -35.70 56.21 1.69
CA MET A 1 -35.51 56.35 0.23
C MET A 1 -34.08 56.81 0.00
N LEU A 2 -33.19 56.30 -0.84
CA LEU A 2 -33.03 55.17 -1.77
C LEU A 2 -31.53 55.28 -2.23
N PHE A 3 -30.77 54.17 -2.28
CA PHE A 3 -29.61 53.87 -3.19
C PHE A 3 -28.34 54.78 -3.12
N SER A 4 -27.09 54.38 -3.43
CA SER A 4 -26.42 53.15 -3.88
C SER A 4 -24.88 53.37 -3.83
N LEU A 5 -24.13 52.26 -3.92
CA LEU A 5 -22.71 51.97 -3.71
C LEU A 5 -21.63 52.63 -4.62
N ASN A 6 -20.40 52.61 -4.06
CA ASN A 6 -19.06 52.33 -4.62
C ASN A 6 -18.42 53.26 -5.69
N LEU A 7 -17.14 53.66 -5.47
CA LEU A 7 -16.00 53.25 -6.35
C LEU A 7 -14.60 53.67 -5.82
N CYS A 8 -13.68 52.69 -5.78
CA CYS A 8 -12.20 52.68 -5.86
C CYS A 8 -11.34 53.97 -5.73
N SER A 9 -10.26 53.87 -4.93
CA SER A 9 -8.82 53.98 -5.31
C SER A 9 -7.94 54.03 -4.04
N LEU A 10 -7.28 52.94 -3.59
CA LEU A 10 -5.99 52.33 -3.99
C LEU A 10 -4.74 52.96 -3.32
N LEU A 11 -3.85 52.06 -2.89
CA LEU A 11 -2.46 52.16 -2.39
C LEU A 11 -2.32 52.17 -0.85
N LEU A 12 -1.47 51.37 -0.20
CA LEU A 12 -0.55 50.30 -0.59
C LEU A 12 -0.09 49.73 0.77
N VAL A 13 -0.47 48.50 1.15
CA VAL A 13 0.19 47.83 2.28
C VAL A 13 0.71 46.49 1.81
N ILE A 14 2.03 46.52 1.65
CA ILE A 14 2.94 45.42 1.42
C ILE A 14 2.77 44.40 2.55
N GLY A 15 2.45 43.17 2.19
CA GLY A 15 2.41 42.04 3.11
C GLY A 15 2.17 40.77 2.32
N LEU A 16 3.24 40.20 1.76
CA LEU A 16 3.22 38.89 1.10
C LEU A 16 2.45 37.89 2.00
N PRO A 17 1.53 37.07 1.47
CA PRO A 17 1.21 35.83 2.14
C PRO A 17 2.51 35.02 2.14
N ALA A 18 3.15 34.92 3.31
CA ALA A 18 4.21 33.95 3.54
C ALA A 18 3.60 32.59 3.24
N SER A 19 3.82 32.14 2.01
CA SER A 19 3.42 30.83 1.56
C SER A 19 4.24 29.88 2.41
N PHE A 20 3.62 29.25 3.40
CA PHE A 20 4.19 28.08 4.06
C PHE A 20 4.24 26.99 2.99
N SER A 21 5.28 27.03 2.15
CA SER A 21 5.67 25.88 1.37
C SER A 21 6.13 24.84 2.38
N SER A 22 5.24 23.92 2.73
CA SER A 22 5.67 22.71 3.41
C SER A 22 6.67 22.02 2.49
N LEU A 23 7.93 21.99 2.90
CA LEU A 23 8.89 21.05 2.34
C LEU A 23 8.37 19.67 2.76
N VAL A 24 7.61 19.03 1.87
CA VAL A 24 7.39 17.59 1.96
C VAL A 24 8.77 16.97 1.81
N SER A 25 9.38 16.64 2.94
CA SER A 25 10.54 15.78 2.97
C SER A 25 10.03 14.40 2.54
N SER A 26 10.06 14.13 1.24
CA SER A 26 9.88 12.78 0.75
C SER A 26 11.12 12.03 1.18
N SER A 27 11.06 11.37 2.33
CA SER A 27 12.02 10.33 2.62
C SER A 27 11.77 9.26 1.57
N VAL A 28 12.66 9.18 0.57
CA VAL A 28 12.80 7.96 -0.20
C VAL A 28 13.17 6.92 0.85
N ALA A 29 12.18 6.13 1.27
CA ALA A 29 12.42 4.99 2.13
C ALA A 29 13.44 4.12 1.39
N ALA A 30 14.69 4.12 1.85
CA ALA A 30 15.69 3.23 1.34
C ALA A 30 15.17 1.81 1.61
N ASN A 31 14.94 1.04 0.55
CA ASN A 31 14.59 -0.37 0.72
C ASN A 31 15.69 -1.01 1.58
N PRO A 32 15.34 -1.72 2.67
CA PRO A 32 16.34 -2.43 3.44
C PRO A 32 17.15 -3.33 2.50
N LEU A 33 18.47 -3.19 2.54
CA LEU A 33 19.37 -3.99 1.73
C LEU A 33 19.52 -5.36 2.41
N TYR A 34 18.94 -6.37 1.79
CA TYR A 34 19.14 -7.76 2.19
C TYR A 34 20.35 -8.34 1.45
N PRO A 35 21.07 -9.31 2.05
CA PRO A 35 22.08 -10.07 1.33
C PRO A 35 21.50 -10.66 0.04
N LEU A 36 22.26 -10.60 -1.06
CA LEU A 36 21.80 -11.08 -2.37
C LEU A 36 21.46 -12.58 -2.36
N ASP A 37 22.08 -13.33 -1.46
CA ASP A 37 21.90 -14.76 -1.23
C ASP A 37 20.79 -15.10 -0.22
N ALA A 38 20.08 -14.10 0.32
CA ALA A 38 19.01 -14.31 1.32
C ALA A 38 17.73 -14.95 0.75
N ASN A 39 17.67 -15.24 -0.56
CA ASN A 39 16.48 -15.81 -1.24
C ASN A 39 15.19 -14.99 -1.05
N MET A 40 15.33 -13.66 -0.93
CA MET A 40 14.21 -12.74 -0.75
C MET A 40 13.70 -12.18 -2.08
N VAL A 41 12.40 -11.93 -2.16
CA VAL A 41 11.70 -11.43 -3.34
C VAL A 41 10.82 -10.25 -2.90
N ASN A 42 11.03 -9.08 -3.49
CA ASN A 42 10.24 -7.90 -3.14
C ASN A 42 8.89 -7.97 -3.85
N VAL A 43 7.78 -7.86 -3.10
CA VAL A 43 6.44 -7.89 -3.71
C VAL A 43 6.17 -6.72 -4.65
N ARG A 44 6.93 -5.62 -4.55
CA ARG A 44 6.86 -4.49 -5.49
C ARG A 44 7.26 -4.87 -6.91
N ASP A 45 8.09 -5.90 -7.08
CA ASP A 45 8.47 -6.42 -8.40
C ASP A 45 7.28 -7.09 -9.12
N TYR A 46 6.22 -7.43 -8.37
CA TYR A 46 4.95 -7.95 -8.87
C TYR A 46 3.87 -6.88 -9.05
N GLY A 47 4.21 -5.60 -8.84
CA GLY A 47 3.29 -4.48 -9.01
C GLY A 47 2.45 -4.12 -7.78
N VAL A 48 2.71 -4.77 -6.63
CA VAL A 48 2.07 -4.43 -5.33
C VAL A 48 2.40 -2.99 -4.96
N LYS A 49 1.37 -2.19 -4.68
CA LYS A 49 1.50 -0.76 -4.37
C LYS A 49 1.74 -0.54 -2.88
N GLY A 50 0.95 -1.16 -2.01
CA GLY A 50 1.02 -0.93 -0.57
C GLY A 50 0.67 0.51 -0.17
N ASP A 51 -0.22 1.17 -0.92
CA ASP A 51 -0.65 2.57 -0.71
C ASP A 51 -1.91 2.71 0.17
N GLY A 52 -2.52 1.59 0.57
CA GLY A 52 -3.74 1.50 1.38
C GLY A 52 -5.03 1.75 0.61
N MET A 53 -4.96 1.97 -0.71
CA MET A 53 -6.11 2.31 -1.56
C MET A 53 -6.27 1.33 -2.73
N THR A 54 -5.15 0.96 -3.36
CA THR A 54 -5.11 0.01 -4.46
C THR A 54 -5.31 -1.41 -3.92
N ASP A 55 -6.21 -2.16 -4.55
CA ASP A 55 -6.38 -3.58 -4.26
C ASP A 55 -5.18 -4.38 -4.81
N ASP A 56 -4.32 -4.84 -3.91
CA ASP A 56 -3.08 -5.56 -4.21
C ASP A 56 -3.28 -7.08 -4.35
N THR A 57 -4.51 -7.59 -4.18
CA THR A 57 -4.83 -9.03 -4.13
C THR A 57 -4.25 -9.82 -5.29
N ALA A 58 -4.43 -9.35 -6.52
CA ALA A 58 -3.99 -10.07 -7.72
C ALA A 58 -2.45 -10.11 -7.83
N ALA A 59 -1.79 -9.00 -7.53
CA ALA A 59 -0.33 -8.89 -7.58
C ALA A 59 0.34 -9.75 -6.50
N ILE A 60 -0.21 -9.75 -5.28
CA ILE A 60 0.27 -10.62 -4.19
C ILE A 60 0.10 -12.10 -4.55
N ARG A 61 -1.06 -12.49 -5.11
CA ARG A 61 -1.30 -13.87 -5.56
C ARG A 61 -0.31 -14.32 -6.63
N LEU A 62 0.05 -13.43 -7.56
CA LEU A 62 1.07 -13.73 -8.55
C LEU A 62 2.44 -13.96 -7.89
N ALA A 63 2.83 -13.10 -6.95
CA ALA A 63 4.06 -13.28 -6.17
C ALA A 63 4.10 -14.62 -5.43
N VAL A 64 2.98 -15.03 -4.85
CA VAL A 64 2.84 -16.35 -4.22
C VAL A 64 3.01 -17.47 -5.22
N GLN A 65 2.24 -17.47 -6.31
CA GLN A 65 2.26 -18.53 -7.31
C GLN A 65 3.66 -18.75 -7.92
N ASP A 66 4.38 -17.67 -8.17
CA ASP A 66 5.71 -17.72 -8.76
C ASP A 66 6.80 -18.16 -7.78
N ASN A 67 6.59 -18.03 -6.46
CA ASN A 67 7.62 -18.30 -5.46
C ASN A 67 7.30 -19.49 -4.54
N LEU A 68 6.08 -20.02 -4.59
CA LEU A 68 5.64 -21.16 -3.80
C LEU A 68 6.54 -22.37 -4.07
N THR A 69 6.90 -23.12 -3.01
CA THR A 69 7.80 -24.29 -3.03
C THR A 69 9.27 -24.01 -3.38
N LYS A 70 9.65 -22.76 -3.63
CA LYS A 70 11.02 -22.39 -4.03
C LYS A 70 11.92 -21.99 -2.86
N HIS A 71 11.50 -22.20 -1.61
CA HIS A 71 12.22 -21.78 -0.40
C HIS A 71 12.52 -20.27 -0.40
N ARG A 72 11.52 -19.47 -0.80
CA ARG A 72 11.64 -18.01 -0.94
C ARG A 72 10.93 -17.29 0.20
N THR A 73 11.39 -16.06 0.44
CA THR A 73 10.72 -15.11 1.34
C THR A 73 10.14 -13.97 0.51
N LEU A 74 8.82 -13.80 0.53
CA LEU A 74 8.18 -12.59 0.02
C LEU A 74 8.33 -11.47 1.03
N LEU A 75 9.05 -10.43 0.63
CA LEU A 75 9.25 -9.23 1.42
C LEU A 75 8.14 -8.23 1.11
N PHE A 76 7.47 -7.78 2.16
CA PHE A 76 6.51 -6.68 2.19
C PHE A 76 7.19 -5.48 2.84
N PRO A 77 7.65 -4.49 2.05
CA PRO A 77 8.25 -3.30 2.63
C PRO A 77 7.26 -2.47 3.46
N THR A 78 7.70 -1.31 3.95
CA THR A 78 6.80 -0.33 4.57
C THR A 78 5.65 0.04 3.60
N GLY A 79 4.40 -0.12 4.04
CA GLY A 79 3.19 0.09 3.25
C GLY A 79 1.91 -0.42 3.92
N SER A 80 0.77 0.00 3.39
CA SER A 80 -0.56 -0.49 3.74
C SER A 80 -1.12 -1.30 2.55
N TYR A 81 -1.29 -2.60 2.70
CA TYR A 81 -1.66 -3.49 1.61
C TYR A 81 -3.14 -3.82 1.70
N LEU A 82 -3.94 -3.29 0.77
CA LEU A 82 -5.37 -3.58 0.73
C LEU A 82 -5.60 -4.88 -0.04
N VAL A 83 -6.34 -5.82 0.56
CA VAL A 83 -6.72 -7.09 -0.06
C VAL A 83 -8.23 -7.29 -0.01
N SER A 84 -8.82 -7.86 -1.05
CA SER A 84 -10.27 -8.04 -1.19
C SER A 84 -10.71 -9.51 -1.08
N ASP A 85 -9.77 -10.43 -0.95
CA ASP A 85 -10.02 -11.87 -1.02
C ASP A 85 -8.94 -12.69 -0.28
N SER A 86 -9.16 -13.99 -0.12
CA SER A 86 -8.30 -14.91 0.62
C SER A 86 -6.90 -15.03 0.00
N MET A 87 -5.87 -14.96 0.85
CA MET A 87 -4.47 -15.14 0.48
C MET A 87 -4.08 -16.61 0.67
N GLU A 88 -4.33 -17.42 -0.36
CA GLU A 88 -4.05 -18.85 -0.31
C GLU A 88 -2.65 -19.19 -0.87
N SER A 89 -1.93 -20.07 -0.19
CA SER A 89 -0.66 -20.65 -0.66
C SER A 89 -0.88 -21.74 -1.70
N LYS A 90 -1.49 -21.39 -2.83
CA LYS A 90 -1.76 -22.29 -3.96
C LYS A 90 -0.95 -21.87 -5.20
N ASN A 91 -0.53 -22.87 -5.97
CA ASN A 91 0.05 -22.63 -7.29
C ASN A 91 -1.04 -22.33 -8.34
N GLN A 92 -0.63 -22.07 -9.58
CA GLN A 92 -1.54 -21.81 -10.71
C GLN A 92 -2.55 -22.94 -10.99
N LYS A 93 -2.28 -24.17 -10.55
CA LYS A 93 -3.18 -25.33 -10.69
C LYS A 93 -4.13 -25.49 -9.50
N GLY A 94 -4.13 -24.56 -8.53
CA GLY A 94 -4.95 -24.63 -7.34
C GLY A 94 -4.46 -25.61 -6.27
N VAL A 95 -3.22 -26.11 -6.39
CA VAL A 95 -2.64 -27.06 -5.43
C VAL A 95 -1.89 -26.31 -4.34
N PHE A 96 -2.14 -26.65 -3.08
CA PHE A 96 -1.43 -26.09 -1.94
C PHE A 96 0.06 -26.45 -1.97
N GLY A 97 0.90 -25.50 -1.57
CA GLY A 97 2.34 -25.69 -1.47
C GLY A 97 2.91 -25.19 -0.15
N ALA A 98 4.16 -25.55 0.11
CA ALA A 98 4.91 -25.17 1.31
C ALA A 98 6.13 -24.31 0.95
N PHE A 99 6.96 -24.00 1.96
CA PHE A 99 8.26 -23.34 1.80
C PHE A 99 8.21 -21.93 1.19
N LEU A 100 7.18 -21.17 1.56
CA LEU A 100 7.06 -19.74 1.27
C LEU A 100 6.91 -18.98 2.58
N THR A 101 7.82 -18.04 2.84
CA THR A 101 7.77 -17.17 4.02
C THR A 101 7.26 -15.79 3.61
N TRP A 102 6.47 -15.15 4.47
CA TRP A 102 6.00 -13.78 4.29
C TRP A 102 6.64 -12.90 5.36
N GLN A 103 7.34 -11.85 4.96
CA GLN A 103 8.12 -11.01 5.87
C GLN A 103 7.77 -9.54 5.70
N GLY A 104 7.24 -8.90 6.75
CA GLY A 104 7.10 -7.45 6.84
C GLY A 104 8.32 -6.76 7.45
N GLU A 105 8.45 -5.44 7.26
CA GLU A 105 9.53 -4.62 7.87
C GLU A 105 9.26 -4.24 9.33
N GLY A 106 8.07 -4.54 9.84
CA GLY A 106 7.67 -4.29 11.22
C GLY A 106 6.16 -4.19 11.37
N THR A 107 5.68 -4.37 12.60
CA THR A 107 4.24 -4.43 12.94
C THR A 107 3.49 -3.12 12.73
N GLU A 108 4.18 -1.98 12.65
CA GLU A 108 3.58 -0.68 12.33
C GLU A 108 3.99 -0.18 10.94
N LYS A 109 4.84 -0.93 10.25
CA LYS A 109 5.41 -0.56 8.95
C LYS A 109 4.71 -1.26 7.80
N SER A 110 4.39 -2.55 7.97
CA SER A 110 3.81 -3.38 6.92
C SER A 110 2.46 -3.90 7.40
N MET A 111 1.38 -3.28 6.95
CA MET A 111 0.02 -3.56 7.43
C MET A 111 -0.87 -4.05 6.30
N SER A 112 -1.28 -5.32 6.36
CA SER A 112 -2.29 -5.86 5.46
C SER A 112 -3.69 -5.59 6.02
N LYS A 113 -4.59 -5.09 5.18
CA LYS A 113 -5.96 -4.75 5.55
C LYS A 113 -6.93 -5.42 4.58
N LEU A 114 -7.97 -6.02 5.14
CA LEU A 114 -9.09 -6.49 4.33
C LEU A 114 -9.93 -5.29 3.89
N GLN A 115 -10.31 -5.26 2.61
CA GLN A 115 -11.18 -4.26 2.04
C GLN A 115 -12.56 -4.30 2.70
N GLU A 116 -13.16 -3.13 2.90
CA GLU A 116 -14.52 -3.04 3.40
C GLU A 116 -15.49 -3.81 2.51
N LYS A 117 -16.37 -4.61 3.15
CA LYS A 117 -17.38 -5.43 2.46
C LYS A 117 -16.78 -6.43 1.47
N ALA A 118 -15.54 -6.88 1.68
CA ALA A 118 -14.96 -7.99 0.95
C ALA A 118 -15.91 -9.20 0.96
N LYS A 119 -16.16 -9.75 -0.24
CA LYS A 119 -17.12 -10.84 -0.43
C LYS A 119 -16.66 -12.07 0.35
N GLY A 120 -17.57 -12.66 1.13
CA GLY A 120 -17.27 -13.86 1.93
C GLY A 120 -16.77 -13.57 3.36
N PHE A 121 -16.40 -12.33 3.67
CA PHE A 121 -15.83 -11.96 4.97
C PHE A 121 -16.79 -11.16 5.88
N GLY A 122 -18.00 -10.89 5.41
CA GLY A 122 -18.99 -10.10 6.16
C GLY A 122 -19.92 -10.90 7.08
N ASN A 123 -19.97 -12.24 6.95
CA ASN A 123 -20.86 -13.09 7.72
C ASN A 123 -20.06 -14.11 8.57
N PRO A 124 -20.00 -13.95 9.90
CA PRO A 124 -19.28 -14.88 10.76
C PRO A 124 -19.91 -16.28 10.82
N GLU A 125 -21.20 -16.43 10.48
CA GLU A 125 -21.89 -17.73 10.46
C GLU A 125 -21.64 -18.52 9.16
N GLN A 126 -21.06 -17.88 8.15
CA GLN A 126 -20.73 -18.50 6.86
C GLN A 126 -19.30 -18.12 6.45
N PRO A 127 -18.28 -18.62 7.18
CA PRO A 127 -16.89 -18.38 6.80
C PRO A 127 -16.60 -19.06 5.45
N THR A 128 -15.96 -18.31 4.56
CA THR A 128 -15.42 -18.82 3.28
C THR A 128 -14.05 -19.45 3.43
#